data_AF-A0A7W4VGH0-F1
#
_entry.id   AF-A0A7W4VGH0-F1
#
_cell.length_a   1.000
_cell.length_b   1.000
_cell.length_c   1.000
_cell.angle_alpha   90.00
_cell.angle_beta   90.00
_cell.angle_gamma   90.00
#
_symmetry.space_group_name_H-M   'P 1'
#
loop_
_entity.id
_entity.type
_entity.pdbx_description
1 polymer ?
#
loop_
_entity_poly.entity_id
_entity_poly.type
_entity_poly.pdbx_seq_one_letter_code
_entity_poly.pdbx_strand_id
1 'polypeptide(L)'
;MKALLLAGKMEMTFGAYSHAAMMGLRWIGVRDVLARLEPGDFYKSMTTYEDHRVWQDVYRPVTPHGALYVKLTVTDEVLVVSFKPR
;
A
#
# COMPACT_ATOMS: atom_id res chain seq x y z
N MET A 1 -10.95 2.06 0.86
CA MET A 1 -9.79 1.14 0.88
C MET A 1 -10.21 -0.32 1.07
N LYS A 2 -10.68 -0.76 2.26
CA LYS A 2 -11.01 -2.18 2.51
C LYS A 2 -11.99 -2.79 1.51
N ALA A 3 -12.99 -2.03 1.06
CA ALA A 3 -13.93 -2.47 0.01
C ALA A 3 -13.23 -2.82 -1.32
N LEU A 4 -12.20 -2.06 -1.73
CA LEU A 4 -11.44 -2.32 -2.97
C LEU A 4 -10.58 -3.58 -2.85
N LEU A 5 -9.98 -3.81 -1.68
CA LEU A 5 -9.23 -5.05 -1.39
C LEU A 5 -10.13 -6.29 -1.43
N LEU A 6 -11.35 -6.18 -0.89
CA LEU A 6 -12.35 -7.26 -0.92
C LEU A 6 -12.82 -7.55 -2.35
N ALA A 7 -13.01 -6.50 -3.16
CA ALA A 7 -13.38 -6.61 -4.57
C ALA A 7 -12.21 -7.08 -5.47
N GLY A 8 -11.01 -7.30 -4.92
CA GLY A 8 -9.83 -7.68 -5.71
C GLY A 8 -9.27 -6.56 -6.58
N LYS A 9 -9.75 -5.32 -6.42
CA LYS A 9 -9.28 -4.13 -7.15
C LYS A 9 -8.04 -3.54 -6.47
N MET A 10 -6.95 -4.29 -6.53
CA MET A 10 -5.63 -3.88 -6.06
C MET A 10 -4.66 -4.02 -7.22
N GLU A 11 -3.69 -3.12 -7.32
CA GLU A 11 -2.54 -3.24 -8.21
C GLU A 11 -1.26 -2.85 -7.46
N MET A 12 -0.13 -3.39 -7.90
CA MET A 12 1.17 -3.09 -7.30
C MET A 12 2.09 -2.48 -8.34
N THR A 13 2.79 -1.41 -7.97
CA THR A 13 3.90 -0.94 -8.79
C THR A 13 5.00 -2.02 -8.84
N PHE A 14 5.79 -2.03 -9.91
CA PHE A 14 6.88 -3.00 -10.06
C PHE A 14 7.85 -2.99 -8.86
N GLY A 15 8.16 -1.80 -8.33
CA GLY A 15 8.99 -1.66 -7.14
C GLY A 15 8.35 -2.26 -5.88
N ALA A 16 7.04 -2.07 -5.70
CA ALA A 16 6.31 -2.70 -4.60
C ALA A 16 6.28 -4.22 -4.73
N TYR A 17 6.04 -4.74 -5.94
CA TYR A 17 6.03 -6.17 -6.21
C TYR A 17 7.40 -6.80 -5.92
N SER A 18 8.47 -6.18 -6.42
CA SER A 18 9.84 -6.65 -6.21
C SER A 18 10.21 -6.65 -4.73
N HIS A 19 9.91 -5.57 -4.02
CA HIS A 19 10.19 -5.48 -2.58
C HIS A 19 9.33 -6.47 -1.76
N ALA A 20 8.05 -6.66 -2.12
CA ALA A 20 7.22 -7.72 -1.53
C ALA A 20 7.84 -9.10 -1.73
N ALA A 21 8.28 -9.42 -2.95
CA ALA A 21 8.90 -10.70 -3.27
C ALA A 21 10.18 -10.94 -2.46
N MET A 22 11.00 -9.91 -2.24
CA MET A 22 12.19 -9.99 -1.37
C MET A 22 11.85 -10.30 0.09
N MET A 23 10.67 -9.89 0.56
CA MET A 23 10.15 -10.20 1.90
C MET A 23 9.42 -11.57 1.96
N GLY A 24 9.43 -12.34 0.87
CA GLY A 24 8.69 -13.60 0.74
C GLY A 24 7.18 -13.41 0.57
N LEU A 25 6.73 -12.18 0.34
CA LEU A 25 5.32 -11.84 0.16
C LEU A 25 4.94 -11.92 -1.32
N ARG A 26 3.84 -12.64 -1.59
CA ARG A 26 3.13 -12.58 -2.87
C ARG A 26 1.88 -11.73 -2.73
N TRP A 27 1.10 -11.61 -3.80
CA TRP A 27 -0.14 -10.84 -3.86
C TRP A 27 -1.06 -11.02 -2.64
N ILE A 28 -1.32 -12.28 -2.25
CA ILE A 28 -2.18 -12.62 -1.10
C ILE A 28 -1.57 -12.08 0.20
N GLY A 29 -0.27 -12.26 0.40
CA GLY A 29 0.41 -11.76 1.60
C GLY A 29 0.39 -10.24 1.69
N VAL A 30 0.57 -9.53 0.58
CA VAL A 30 0.43 -8.07 0.53
C VAL A 30 -1.01 -7.67 0.87
N ARG A 31 -2.01 -8.34 0.29
CA ARG A 31 -3.42 -8.09 0.60
C ARG A 31 -3.73 -8.28 2.08
N ASP A 32 -3.17 -9.31 2.70
CA ASP A 32 -3.37 -9.61 4.13
C ASP A 32 -2.72 -8.54 5.02
N VAL A 33 -1.53 -8.06 4.66
CA VAL A 33 -0.88 -6.92 5.33
C VAL A 33 -1.79 -5.69 5.25
N LEU A 34 -2.33 -5.38 4.07
CA LEU A 34 -3.21 -4.23 3.89
C LEU A 34 -4.54 -4.38 4.61
N ALA A 35 -5.11 -5.59 4.65
CA ALA A 35 -6.37 -5.86 5.37
C ALA A 35 -6.24 -5.66 6.89
N ARG A 36 -5.03 -5.87 7.42
CA ARG A 36 -4.67 -5.70 8.84
C ARG A 36 -4.27 -4.28 9.21
N LEU A 37 -4.19 -3.34 8.26
CA LEU A 37 -3.90 -1.94 8.58
C LEU A 37 -4.93 -1.38 9.56
N GLU A 38 -4.41 -0.73 10.60
CA GLU A 38 -5.17 -0.07 11.65
C GLU A 38 -5.06 1.45 11.53
N PRO A 39 -6.00 2.22 12.12
CA PRO A 39 -5.90 3.68 12.14
C PRO A 39 -4.58 4.19 12.74
N GLY A 40 -3.97 3.45 13.67
CA GLY A 40 -2.68 3.78 14.28
C GLY A 40 -1.48 3.65 13.33
N ASP A 41 -1.62 2.89 12.24
CA ASP A 41 -0.58 2.78 11.22
C ASP A 41 -0.56 3.98 10.28
N PHE A 42 -1.62 4.79 10.26
CA PHE A 42 -1.71 5.96 9.41
C PHE A 42 -0.66 6.99 9.81
N TYR A 43 0.14 7.40 8.83
CA TYR A 43 1.18 8.40 9.02
C TYR A 43 0.74 9.76 8.52
N LYS A 44 0.33 9.85 7.25
CA LYS A 44 -0.15 11.09 6.63
C LYS A 44 -0.84 10.82 5.30
N SER A 45 -1.65 11.77 4.86
CA SER A 45 -2.08 11.87 3.47
C SER A 45 -1.28 12.99 2.79
N MET A 46 -0.90 12.78 1.52
CA MET A 46 -0.19 13.77 0.73
C MET A 46 -0.64 13.70 -0.72
N THR A 47 -0.60 14.83 -1.43
CA THR A 47 -0.84 14.83 -2.86
C THR A 47 0.43 14.48 -3.63
N THR A 48 0.30 14.12 -4.90
CA THR A 48 1.46 13.95 -5.78
C THR A 48 1.96 15.30 -6.28
N TYR A 49 3.23 15.35 -6.70
CA TYR A 49 3.79 16.55 -7.31
C TYR A 49 3.23 16.79 -8.72
N GLU A 50 3.05 15.72 -9.49
CA GLU A 50 2.58 15.78 -10.88
C GLU A 50 1.09 16.14 -10.96
N ASP A 51 0.28 15.65 -10.02
CA ASP A 51 -1.14 16.00 -9.92
C ASP A 51 -1.57 16.15 -8.45
N HIS A 52 -1.91 17.38 -8.07
CA HIS A 52 -2.38 17.72 -6.73
C HIS A 52 -3.80 17.25 -6.42
N ARG A 53 -4.53 16.71 -7.41
CA ARG A 53 -5.83 16.06 -7.21
C ARG A 53 -5.69 14.60 -6.80
N VAL A 54 -4.54 13.99 -7.06
CA VAL A 54 -4.24 12.61 -6.69
C VAL A 54 -3.70 12.57 -5.27
N TRP A 55 -4.43 11.91 -4.39
CA TRP A 55 -4.05 11.71 -2.99
C TRP A 55 -3.38 10.35 -2.78
N GLN A 56 -2.33 10.37 -1.96
CA GLN A 56 -1.64 9.19 -1.46
C GLN A 56 -1.76 9.14 0.05
N ASP A 57 -2.34 8.05 0.55
CA ASP A 57 -2.30 7.75 1.98
C ASP A 57 -1.06 6.94 2.30
N VAL A 58 -0.35 7.36 3.33
CA VAL A 58 0.88 6.74 3.79
C VAL A 58 0.65 6.06 5.12
N TYR A 59 1.02 4.78 5.18
CA TYR A 59 0.97 3.95 6.38
C TYR A 59 2.36 3.42 6.74
N ARG A 60 2.57 3.18 8.03
CA ARG A 60 3.83 2.67 8.60
C ARG A 60 3.61 1.46 9.52
N PRO A 61 2.98 0.38 9.04
CA PRO A 61 2.71 -0.77 9.88
C PRO A 61 4.00 -1.48 10.29
N VAL A 62 3.98 -2.02 11.51
CA VAL A 62 4.96 -3.01 11.95
C VAL A 62 4.37 -4.39 11.68
N THR A 63 5.02 -5.14 10.79
CA THR A 63 4.56 -6.47 10.38
C THR A 63 5.55 -7.54 10.82
N PRO A 64 5.20 -8.83 10.77
CA PRO A 64 6.18 -9.92 10.94
C PRO A 64 7.38 -9.85 9.97
N HIS A 65 7.22 -9.13 8.84
CA HIS A 65 8.26 -8.92 7.84
C HIS A 65 9.08 -7.64 8.09
N GLY A 66 8.85 -6.96 9.22
CA GLY A 66 9.48 -5.70 9.59
C GLY A 66 8.58 -4.48 9.44
N ALA A 67 9.14 -3.31 9.74
CA ALA A 67 8.46 -2.03 9.62
C ALA A 67 8.42 -1.59 8.15
N LEU A 68 7.22 -1.38 7.61
CA LEU A 68 7.02 -1.03 6.21
C LEU A 68 6.72 0.46 6.04
N TYR A 69 6.94 0.96 4.84
CA TYR A 69 6.43 2.26 4.40
C TYR A 69 5.53 2.02 3.18
N VAL A 70 4.22 2.10 3.41
CA VAL A 70 3.21 1.75 2.43
C VAL A 70 2.55 3.03 1.95
N LYS A 71 2.56 3.25 0.64
CA LYS A 71 1.79 4.31 -0.03
C LYS A 71 0.64 3.69 -0.78
N LEU A 72 -0.55 4.23 -0.58
CA LEU A 72 -1.79 3.80 -1.20
C LEU A 72 -2.38 4.95 -1.99
N THR A 73 -2.71 4.70 -3.25
CA THR A 73 -3.42 5.64 -4.11
C THR A 73 -4.64 4.94 -4.68
N VAL A 74 -5.76 5.65 -4.78
CA VAL A 74 -6.94 5.14 -5.49
C VAL A 74 -7.00 5.85 -6.84
N THR A 75 -6.88 5.08 -7.91
CA THR A 75 -6.93 5.58 -9.29
C THR A 75 -7.85 4.65 -10.09
N ASP A 76 -8.81 5.21 -10.81
CA ASP A 76 -9.79 4.44 -11.59
C ASP A 76 -10.43 3.27 -10.81
N GLU A 77 -10.80 3.53 -9.55
CA GLU A 77 -11.34 2.55 -8.60
C GLU A 77 -10.40 1.39 -8.23
N VAL A 78 -9.12 1.46 -8.57
CA VAL A 78 -8.10 0.48 -8.24
C VAL A 78 -7.19 1.03 -7.14
N LEU A 79 -6.90 0.19 -6.13
CA LEU A 79 -5.94 0.52 -5.08
C LEU A 79 -4.52 0.21 -5.55
N VAL A 80 -3.74 1.23 -5.85
CA VAL A 80 -2.33 1.11 -6.24
C VAL A 80 -1.44 1.14 -5.00
N VAL A 81 -0.60 0.11 -4.85
CA VAL A 81 0.30 -0.09 -3.71
C VAL A 81 1.74 0.22 -4.10
N SER A 82 2.41 1.00 -3.27
CA SER A 82 3.82 1.33 -3.40
C SER A 82 4.58 1.15 -2.10
N PHE A 83 5.73 0.49 -2.14
CA PHE A 83 6.64 0.40 -1.00
C PHE A 83 7.82 1.35 -1.17
N LYS A 84 8.24 1.98 -0.08
CA LYS A 84 9.50 2.72 -0.03
C LYS A 84 10.49 1.99 0.87
N PRO A 85 11.76 1.86 0.45
CA PRO A 85 12.83 1.54 1.40
C PRO A 85 12.84 2.64 2.47
N ARG A 86 13.08 2.25 3.71
CA ARG A 86 13.40 3.22 4.77
C ARG A 86 14.82 3.69 4.64
#